data_AF-A0A0F9QD80-F1
#
_entry.id   AF-A0A0F9QD80-F1
#
_cell.length_a   1.000
_cell.length_b   1.000
_cell.length_c   1.000
_cell.angle_alpha   90.00
_cell.angle_beta   90.00
_cell.angle_gamma   90.00
#
_symmetry.space_group_name_H-M   'P 1'
#
loop_
_entity.id
_entity.type
_entity.pdbx_description
1 polymer ?
#
loop_
_entity_poly.entity_id
_entity_poly.type
_entity_poly.pdbx_seq_one_letter_code
_entity_poly.pdbx_strand_id
1 'polypeptide(L)'
;MIIYAIEHIETGRRYIGQTIAESAFHWNQYRSNLERNKFHNKHLQNAWNRDGIDAFRFIIVDTSAKNQNELNSLETIYVATQGYYNVVPGGNPNGKNRPWLGKKFSQQHKDRISKSTKEGMAKWKIQYSKKLKGERNPFSKLTTRQAMEIKFLRRFGWKLIHLSQIYGIGITTVCAICTGRSWKHLPKV
;
A
#
# COMPACT_ATOMS: atom_id res chain seq x y z
N MET A 1 2.69 27.75 -16.32
CA MET A 1 3.00 26.31 -16.15
C MET A 1 4.26 26.02 -16.95
N ILE A 2 5.10 25.09 -16.52
CA ILE A 2 6.46 24.94 -17.05
C ILE A 2 6.76 23.47 -17.33
N ILE A 3 7.32 23.18 -18.50
CA ILE A 3 8.08 21.97 -18.80
C ILE A 3 9.55 22.28 -18.55
N TYR A 4 10.22 21.43 -17.80
CA TYR A 4 11.64 21.54 -17.52
C TYR A 4 12.38 20.23 -17.85
N ALA A 5 13.69 20.34 -17.98
CA ALA A 5 14.60 19.23 -18.13
C ALA A 5 15.69 19.27 -17.05
N ILE A 6 16.05 18.09 -16.53
CA ILE A 6 17.32 17.86 -15.84
C ILE A 6 18.20 17.12 -16.83
N GLU A 7 19.23 17.80 -17.34
CA GLU A 7 20.11 17.31 -18.39
C GLU A 7 21.47 16.93 -17.82
N HIS A 8 21.96 15.74 -18.15
CA HIS A 8 23.36 15.38 -17.95
C HIS A 8 24.22 16.06 -19.01
N ILE A 9 25.18 16.88 -18.58
CA ILE A 9 25.93 17.80 -19.45
C ILE A 9 26.71 17.06 -20.53
N GLU A 10 27.47 16.02 -20.17
CA GLU A 10 28.31 15.31 -21.16
C GLU A 10 27.50 14.46 -22.15
N THR A 11 26.49 13.73 -21.67
CA THR A 11 25.75 12.76 -22.50
C THR A 11 24.54 13.38 -23.21
N GLY A 12 24.12 14.58 -22.81
CA GLY A 12 22.88 15.21 -23.27
C GLY A 12 21.61 14.49 -22.84
N ARG A 13 21.69 13.45 -21.98
CA ARG A 13 20.53 12.67 -21.54
C ARG A 13 19.65 13.50 -20.61
N ARG A 14 18.34 13.52 -20.87
CA ARG A 14 17.38 14.35 -20.13
C ARG A 14 16.35 13.56 -19.35
N TYR A 15 15.99 14.09 -18.19
CA TYR A 15 14.73 13.83 -17.53
C TYR A 15 13.81 15.01 -17.82
N ILE A 16 12.62 14.75 -18.36
CA ILE A 16 11.59 15.76 -18.61
C ILE A 16 10.54 15.70 -17.51
N GLY A 17 10.11 16.85 -17.03
CA GLY A 17 8.97 16.92 -16.13
C GLY A 17 8.22 18.23 -16.22
N GLN A 18 7.04 18.27 -15.62
CA GLN A 18 6.20 19.46 -15.58
C GLN A 18 6.04 20.04 -14.16
N THR A 19 5.76 21.34 -14.07
CA THR A 19 5.38 22.01 -12.82
C THR A 19 4.40 23.16 -13.08
N ILE A 20 3.51 23.41 -12.12
CA ILE A 20 2.61 24.58 -12.15
C ILE A 20 3.23 25.82 -11.47
N ALA A 21 4.26 25.62 -10.65
CA ALA A 21 4.88 26.66 -9.81
C ALA A 21 6.11 27.31 -10.47
N GLU A 22 6.57 28.43 -9.90
CA GLU A 22 7.81 29.10 -10.30
C GLU A 22 9.03 28.18 -10.19
N SER A 23 9.94 28.29 -11.17
CA SER A 23 11.02 27.32 -11.42
C SER A 23 12.11 27.28 -10.34
N ALA A 24 12.42 28.40 -9.71
CA ALA A 24 13.55 28.52 -8.78
C ALA A 24 13.36 27.72 -7.48
N PHE A 25 12.15 27.78 -6.90
CA PHE A 25 11.83 27.02 -5.67
C PHE A 25 11.89 25.50 -5.92
N HIS A 26 11.41 25.09 -7.09
CA HIS A 26 11.30 23.68 -7.45
C HIS A 26 12.66 23.03 -7.71
N TRP A 27 13.59 23.76 -8.32
CA TRP A 27 14.97 23.27 -8.51
C TRP A 27 15.65 23.00 -7.17
N ASN A 28 15.57 23.91 -6.21
CA ASN A 28 16.15 23.71 -4.89
C ASN A 28 15.55 22.49 -4.17
N GLN A 29 14.23 22.31 -4.28
CA GLN A 29 13.55 21.14 -3.75
C GLN A 29 14.02 19.84 -4.42
N TYR A 30 14.14 19.84 -5.75
CA TYR A 30 14.61 18.67 -6.50
C TYR A 30 16.06 18.33 -6.23
N ARG A 31 16.93 19.32 -6.23
CA ARG A 31 18.34 19.17 -5.85
C ARG A 31 18.44 18.52 -4.47
N SER A 32 17.71 19.05 -3.48
CA SER A 32 17.77 18.49 -2.14
C SER A 32 17.16 17.09 -2.05
N ASN A 33 16.14 16.78 -2.86
CA ASN A 33 15.61 15.42 -2.96
C ASN A 33 16.63 14.45 -3.60
N LEU A 34 17.35 14.88 -4.63
CA LEU A 34 18.42 14.09 -5.27
C LEU A 34 19.58 13.85 -4.30
N GLU A 35 20.06 14.89 -3.61
CA GLU A 35 21.11 14.78 -2.57
C GLU A 35 20.70 13.80 -1.46
N ARG A 36 19.42 13.81 -1.06
CA ARG A 36 18.89 12.93 -0.01
C ARG A 36 18.46 11.54 -0.49
N ASN A 37 18.71 11.17 -1.75
CA ASN A 37 18.27 9.91 -2.35
C ASN A 37 16.75 9.67 -2.32
N LYS A 38 15.97 10.75 -2.37
CA LYS A 38 14.50 10.76 -2.28
C LYS A 38 13.82 11.14 -3.58
N PHE A 39 14.56 11.32 -4.67
CA PHE A 39 13.94 11.61 -5.96
C PHE A 39 13.13 10.41 -6.46
N HIS A 40 11.95 10.67 -7.03
CA HIS A 40 11.00 9.62 -7.44
C HIS A 40 11.51 8.79 -8.63
N ASN A 41 12.25 9.42 -9.54
CA ASN A 41 12.84 8.74 -10.68
C ASN A 41 14.15 8.05 -10.29
N LYS A 42 14.13 6.71 -10.20
CA LYS A 42 15.30 5.92 -9.84
C LYS A 42 16.43 5.94 -10.88
N HIS A 43 16.12 6.07 -12.17
CA HIS A 43 17.16 6.14 -13.20
C HIS A 43 17.95 7.45 -13.09
N LEU A 44 17.25 8.58 -12.94
CA LEU A 44 17.90 9.86 -12.71
C LEU A 44 18.66 9.88 -11.38
N GLN A 45 18.04 9.37 -10.30
CA GLN A 45 18.70 9.30 -8.99
C GLN A 45 20.01 8.49 -9.05
N ASN A 46 20.02 7.36 -9.76
CA ASN A 46 21.21 6.54 -9.89
C ASN A 46 22.31 7.24 -10.70
N ALA A 47 21.95 7.94 -11.78
CA ALA A 47 22.89 8.73 -12.56
C ALA A 47 23.46 9.88 -11.72
N TRP A 48 22.61 10.59 -10.97
CA TRP A 48 23.03 11.65 -10.04
C TRP A 48 24.00 11.15 -8.98
N ASN A 49 23.72 9.99 -8.38
CA ASN A 49 24.61 9.38 -7.38
C ASN A 49 25.98 8.99 -7.95
N ARG A 50 26.03 8.68 -9.25
CA ARG A 50 27.25 8.27 -9.95
C ARG A 50 28.11 9.47 -10.34
N ASP A 51 27.51 10.48 -10.96
CA ASP A 51 28.24 11.57 -11.63
C ASP A 51 28.28 12.85 -10.81
N GLY A 52 27.49 12.94 -9.73
CA GLY A 52 27.42 14.11 -8.87
C GLY A 52 26.63 15.27 -9.48
N ILE A 53 26.51 16.35 -8.73
CA ILE A 53 25.68 17.50 -9.11
C ILE A 53 26.23 18.27 -10.31
N ASP A 54 27.55 18.43 -10.39
CA ASP A 54 28.19 19.25 -11.42
C ASP A 54 28.04 18.66 -12.82
N ALA A 55 27.67 17.37 -12.91
CA ALA A 55 27.35 16.70 -14.17
C ALA A 55 25.95 17.03 -14.70
N PHE A 56 25.10 17.75 -13.95
CA PHE A 56 23.72 18.03 -14.33
C PHE A 56 23.38 19.52 -14.32
N ARG A 57 22.49 19.91 -15.23
CA ARG A 57 21.91 21.26 -15.28
C ARG A 57 20.39 21.21 -15.40
N PHE A 58 19.76 22.25 -14.84
CA PHE A 58 18.31 22.45 -14.94
C PHE A 58 18.00 23.42 -16.08
N ILE A 59 17.06 23.06 -16.95
CA ILE A 59 16.69 23.83 -18.14
C ILE A 59 15.18 24.00 -18.18
N ILE A 60 14.69 25.21 -18.42
CA ILE A 60 13.29 25.45 -18.76
C ILE A 60 13.11 25.17 -20.25
N VAL A 61 12.29 24.19 -20.59
CA VAL A 61 12.08 23.72 -21.97
C VAL A 61 10.92 24.44 -22.63
N ASP A 62 9.81 24.60 -21.91
CA ASP A 62 8.59 25.19 -22.46
C ASP A 62 7.76 25.86 -21.36
N THR A 63 7.16 27.02 -21.67
CA THR A 63 6.27 27.76 -20.77
C THR A 63 4.95 28.14 -21.43
N SER A 64 4.65 27.56 -22.59
CA SER A 64 3.48 27.90 -23.43
C SER A 64 2.15 27.36 -22.90
N ALA A 65 2.19 26.35 -22.03
CA ALA A 65 0.99 25.71 -21.48
C ALA A 65 0.16 26.68 -20.62
N LYS A 66 -1.13 26.84 -20.97
CA LYS A 66 -2.08 27.71 -20.25
C LYS A 66 -2.93 26.94 -19.23
N ASN A 67 -3.08 25.64 -19.41
CA ASN A 67 -3.86 24.78 -18.52
C ASN A 67 -3.21 23.39 -18.35
N GLN A 68 -3.72 22.62 -17.38
CA GLN A 68 -3.14 21.33 -17.02
C GLN A 68 -3.22 20.29 -18.15
N ASN A 69 -4.23 20.38 -19.03
CA ASN A 69 -4.38 19.45 -20.15
C ASN A 69 -3.33 19.70 -21.23
N GLU A 70 -3.10 20.97 -21.58
CA GLU A 70 -2.00 21.37 -22.47
C GLU A 70 -0.64 20.97 -21.89
N LEU A 71 -0.43 21.21 -20.59
CA LEU A 71 0.82 20.85 -19.91
C LEU A 71 1.09 19.34 -20.00
N ASN A 72 0.07 18.51 -19.72
CA ASN A 72 0.18 17.05 -19.82
C ASN A 72 0.48 16.59 -21.26
N SER A 73 -0.15 17.20 -22.26
CA SER A 73 0.08 16.88 -23.67
C SER A 73 1.50 17.24 -24.10
N LEU A 74 1.98 18.43 -23.71
CA LEU A 74 3.34 18.87 -23.99
C LEU A 74 4.37 17.98 -23.30
N GLU A 75 4.18 17.66 -22.01
CA GLU A 75 5.07 16.73 -21.29
C GLU A 75 5.16 15.40 -22.04
N THR A 76 4.04 14.86 -22.52
CA THR A 76 4.03 13.60 -23.29
C THR A 76 4.86 13.69 -24.56
N ILE A 77 4.76 14.80 -25.30
CA ILE A 77 5.54 15.05 -26.52
C ILE A 77 7.03 15.19 -26.21
N TYR A 78 7.39 15.98 -25.20
CA TYR A 78 8.79 16.19 -24.82
C TYR A 78 9.43 14.94 -24.22
N VAL A 79 8.69 14.15 -23.43
CA VAL A 79 9.16 12.86 -22.94
C VAL A 79 9.43 11.90 -24.11
N ALA A 80 8.53 11.84 -25.09
CA ALA A 80 8.69 10.96 -26.25
C ALA A 80 9.86 11.36 -27.16
N THR A 81 10.13 12.66 -27.29
CA THR A 81 11.15 13.19 -28.21
C THR A 81 12.52 13.41 -27.57
N GLN A 82 12.57 13.75 -26.29
CA GLN A 82 13.79 14.16 -25.58
C GLN A 82 14.03 13.40 -24.26
N GLY A 83 13.03 12.67 -23.76
CA GLY A 83 13.13 11.96 -22.48
C GLY A 83 14.01 10.71 -22.58
N TYR A 84 15.00 10.63 -21.70
CA TYR A 84 15.84 9.44 -21.55
C TYR A 84 15.61 8.76 -20.20
N TYR A 85 15.63 9.54 -19.11
CA TYR A 85 15.48 8.99 -17.76
C TYR A 85 14.02 8.69 -17.41
N ASN A 86 13.05 9.23 -18.15
CA ASN A 86 11.62 9.02 -17.92
C ASN A 86 11.23 7.55 -18.12
N VAL A 87 10.67 6.94 -17.08
CA VAL A 87 10.20 5.53 -17.12
C VAL A 87 8.78 5.42 -17.69
N VAL A 88 8.03 6.51 -17.60
CA VAL A 88 6.67 6.61 -18.09
C VAL A 88 6.61 7.71 -19.15
N PRO A 89 5.71 7.59 -20.15
CA PRO A 89 5.57 8.55 -21.24
C PRO A 89 5.11 9.96 -20.83
N GLY A 90 4.88 10.23 -19.54
CA GLY A 90 4.39 11.52 -19.05
C GLY A 90 2.87 11.68 -19.17
N GLY A 91 2.40 12.88 -18.81
CA GLY A 91 0.99 13.26 -18.88
C GLY A 91 0.20 12.91 -17.61
N ASN A 92 -1.13 12.79 -17.76
CA ASN A 92 -2.01 12.63 -16.60
C ASN A 92 -1.76 11.27 -15.87
N PRO A 93 -1.32 11.27 -14.60
CA PRO A 93 -1.03 10.05 -13.84
C PRO A 93 -2.27 9.18 -13.57
N ASN A 94 -3.46 9.75 -13.68
CA ASN A 94 -4.76 9.08 -13.57
C ASN A 94 -5.39 8.78 -14.94
N GLY A 95 -4.71 9.12 -16.04
CA GLY A 95 -5.16 8.87 -17.41
C GLY A 95 -4.92 7.44 -17.88
N LYS A 96 -5.31 7.17 -19.14
CA LYS A 96 -5.10 5.87 -19.79
C LYS A 96 -3.64 5.55 -20.13
N ASN A 97 -2.72 6.51 -19.97
CA ASN A 97 -1.30 6.38 -20.31
C ASN A 97 -0.46 5.61 -19.27
N ARG A 98 -1.08 4.65 -18.58
CA ARG A 98 -0.46 3.83 -17.54
C ARG A 98 0.11 2.56 -18.16
N PRO A 99 1.43 2.29 -18.07
CA PRO A 99 2.05 1.14 -18.74
C PRO A 99 1.47 -0.24 -18.38
N TRP A 100 0.80 -0.33 -17.23
CA TRP A 100 0.25 -1.57 -16.69
C TRP A 100 -1.29 -1.64 -16.76
N LEU A 101 -1.98 -0.59 -17.20
CA LEU A 101 -3.44 -0.59 -17.30
C LEU A 101 -3.89 -1.56 -18.39
N GLY A 102 -4.79 -2.49 -18.04
CA GLY A 102 -5.33 -3.50 -18.95
C GLY A 102 -4.42 -4.72 -19.18
N LYS A 103 -3.18 -4.73 -18.69
CA LYS A 103 -2.29 -5.89 -18.79
C LYS A 103 -2.72 -6.98 -17.80
N LYS A 104 -2.88 -8.21 -18.28
CA LYS A 104 -3.17 -9.38 -17.44
C LYS A 104 -1.88 -10.06 -17.03
N PHE A 105 -1.78 -10.48 -15.77
CA PHE A 105 -0.69 -11.33 -15.32
C PHE A 105 -0.75 -12.71 -16.00
N SER A 106 0.42 -13.30 -16.23
CA SER A 106 0.54 -14.69 -16.68
C SER A 106 -0.04 -15.64 -15.64
N GLN A 107 -0.49 -16.81 -16.08
CA GLN A 107 -1.03 -17.83 -15.17
C GLN A 107 0.01 -18.26 -14.14
N GLN A 108 1.25 -18.51 -14.58
CA GLN A 108 2.37 -18.83 -13.69
C GLN A 108 2.60 -17.79 -12.60
N HIS A 109 2.45 -16.49 -12.93
CA HIS A 109 2.58 -15.42 -11.94
C HIS A 109 1.44 -15.44 -10.92
N LYS A 110 0.20 -15.65 -11.37
CA LYS A 110 -0.96 -15.81 -10.49
C LYS A 110 -0.78 -17.00 -9.55
N ASP A 111 -0.28 -18.12 -10.07
CA ASP A 111 -0.05 -19.34 -9.29
C ASP A 111 1.04 -19.11 -8.23
N ARG A 112 2.11 -18.38 -8.57
CA ARG A 112 3.16 -18.00 -7.60
C ARG A 112 2.61 -17.16 -6.45
N ILE A 113 1.80 -16.13 -6.75
CA ILE A 113 1.14 -15.30 -5.73
C ILE A 113 0.21 -16.17 -4.87
N SER A 114 -0.58 -17.03 -5.50
CA SER A 114 -1.51 -17.94 -4.81
C SER A 114 -0.76 -18.87 -3.84
N LYS A 115 0.32 -19.51 -4.31
CA LYS A 115 1.16 -20.41 -3.51
C LYS A 115 1.76 -19.67 -2.30
N SER A 116 2.40 -18.54 -2.53
CA SER A 116 3.00 -17.72 -1.46
C SER A 116 1.97 -17.30 -0.41
N THR A 117 0.78 -16.88 -0.85
CA THR A 117 -0.31 -16.47 0.04
C THR A 117 -0.79 -17.63 0.91
N LYS A 118 -0.98 -18.81 0.30
CA LYS A 118 -1.40 -20.02 1.01
C LYS A 118 -0.36 -20.47 2.03
N GLU A 119 0.92 -20.44 1.67
CA GLU A 119 2.03 -20.79 2.56
C GLU A 119 2.13 -19.83 3.76
N GLY A 120 2.02 -18.52 3.52
CA GLY A 120 2.00 -17.52 4.59
C GLY A 120 0.84 -17.74 5.57
N MET A 121 -0.36 -18.01 5.03
CA MET A 121 -1.54 -18.34 5.84
C MET A 121 -1.36 -19.64 6.65
N ALA A 122 -0.75 -20.67 6.07
CA ALA A 122 -0.47 -21.91 6.76
C ALA A 122 0.50 -21.69 7.94
N LYS A 123 1.59 -20.94 7.71
CA LYS A 123 2.53 -20.54 8.77
C LYS A 123 1.84 -19.75 9.88
N TRP A 124 0.99 -18.78 9.54
CA TRP A 124 0.22 -18.01 10.52
C TRP A 124 -0.73 -18.91 11.35
N LYS A 125 -1.43 -19.85 10.71
CA LYS A 125 -2.29 -20.80 11.40
C LYS A 125 -1.53 -21.67 12.40
N ILE A 126 -0.35 -22.16 12.02
CA ILE A 126 0.50 -22.97 12.90
C ILE A 126 1.00 -22.15 14.09
N GLN A 127 1.51 -20.94 13.83
CA GLN A 127 2.22 -20.14 14.82
C GLN A 127 1.30 -19.33 15.75
N TYR A 128 0.21 -18.77 15.23
CA TYR A 128 -0.58 -17.75 15.94
C TYR A 128 -2.02 -18.18 16.24
N SER A 129 -2.65 -19.01 15.40
CA SER A 129 -4.06 -19.40 15.60
C SER A 129 -4.31 -20.15 16.91
N LYS A 130 -3.32 -20.89 17.46
CA LYS A 130 -3.45 -21.57 18.77
C LYS A 130 -3.21 -20.64 19.96
N LYS A 131 -2.45 -19.56 19.78
CA LYS A 131 -2.07 -18.63 20.86
C LYS A 131 -3.22 -17.70 21.25
N LEU A 132 -4.09 -17.34 20.31
CA LEU A 132 -5.18 -16.38 20.53
C LEU A 132 -6.56 -17.04 20.73
N LYS A 133 -6.63 -18.22 21.37
CA LYS A 133 -7.89 -18.96 21.61
C LYS A 133 -8.40 -18.79 23.03
N GLY A 134 -9.72 -18.63 23.16
CA GLY A 134 -10.39 -18.55 24.46
C GLY A 134 -9.84 -17.39 25.29
N GLU A 135 -9.53 -17.66 26.56
CA GLU A 135 -8.99 -16.67 27.49
C GLU A 135 -7.59 -16.15 27.14
N ARG A 136 -6.86 -16.84 26.24
CA ARG A 136 -5.55 -16.37 25.76
C ARG A 136 -5.64 -15.23 24.74
N ASN A 137 -6.85 -14.95 24.25
CA ASN A 137 -7.09 -13.74 23.48
C ASN A 137 -7.07 -12.55 24.46
N PRO A 138 -6.21 -11.52 24.27
CA PRO A 138 -6.14 -10.34 25.13
C PRO A 138 -7.48 -9.59 25.27
N PHE A 139 -8.39 -9.75 24.30
CA PHE A 139 -9.72 -9.15 24.32
C PHE A 139 -10.81 -10.09 24.89
N SER A 140 -10.45 -11.26 25.42
CA SER A 140 -11.41 -12.18 26.02
C SER A 140 -11.93 -11.61 27.33
N LYS A 141 -13.26 -11.43 27.42
CA LYS A 141 -13.96 -11.02 28.65
C LYS A 141 -14.23 -12.17 29.62
N LEU A 142 -13.92 -13.39 29.22
CA LEU A 142 -14.25 -14.61 29.96
C LEU A 142 -13.03 -15.50 30.12
N THR A 143 -12.98 -16.17 31.26
CA THR A 143 -12.11 -17.31 31.51
C THR A 143 -12.71 -18.60 30.97
N THR A 144 -11.86 -19.61 30.81
CA THR A 144 -12.26 -20.97 30.43
C THR A 144 -13.32 -21.54 31.38
N ARG A 145 -13.18 -21.29 32.68
CA ARG A 145 -14.13 -21.73 33.71
C ARG A 145 -15.51 -21.09 33.53
N GLN A 146 -15.56 -19.77 33.36
CA GLN A 146 -16.82 -19.04 33.15
C GLN A 146 -17.53 -19.50 31.86
N ALA A 147 -16.77 -19.74 30.79
CA ALA A 147 -17.34 -20.25 29.54
C ALA A 147 -17.92 -21.67 29.69
N MET A 148 -17.32 -22.54 30.51
CA MET A 148 -17.89 -23.86 30.83
C MET A 148 -19.13 -23.75 31.72
N GLU A 149 -19.11 -22.86 32.71
CA GLU A 149 -20.24 -22.63 33.61
C GLU A 149 -21.46 -22.11 32.86
N ILE A 150 -21.29 -21.17 31.92
CA ILE A 150 -22.34 -20.71 31.01
C ILE A 150 -22.96 -21.88 30.23
N LYS A 151 -22.14 -22.80 29.70
CA LYS A 151 -22.63 -23.98 28.97
C LYS A 151 -23.43 -24.91 29.90
N PHE A 152 -22.92 -25.14 31.11
CA PHE A 152 -23.59 -25.98 32.10
C PHE A 152 -24.93 -25.38 32.49
N LEU A 153 -24.97 -24.13 32.95
CA LEU A 153 -26.20 -23.44 33.34
C LEU A 153 -27.23 -23.40 32.20
N ARG A 154 -26.77 -23.23 30.95
CA ARG A 154 -27.67 -23.29 29.79
C ARG A 154 -28.34 -24.66 29.65
N ARG A 155 -27.62 -25.76 29.92
CA ARG A 155 -28.18 -27.13 29.94
C ARG A 155 -29.20 -27.33 31.05
N PHE A 156 -29.05 -26.66 32.20
CA PHE A 156 -30.06 -26.65 33.28
C PHE A 156 -31.26 -25.72 32.99
N GLY A 157 -31.41 -25.22 31.76
CA GLY A 157 -32.58 -24.44 31.35
C GLY A 157 -32.47 -22.94 31.60
N TRP A 158 -31.31 -22.43 32.02
CA TRP A 158 -31.13 -21.00 32.24
C TRP A 158 -31.31 -20.20 30.93
N LYS A 159 -32.02 -19.07 31.03
CA LYS A 159 -32.27 -18.15 29.92
C LYS A 159 -31.00 -17.38 29.56
N LEU A 160 -30.80 -17.13 28.27
CA LEU A 160 -29.62 -16.40 27.76
C LEU A 160 -29.51 -14.98 28.34
N ILE A 161 -30.65 -14.33 28.62
CA ILE A 161 -30.72 -12.98 29.20
C ILE A 161 -30.13 -12.97 30.62
N HIS A 162 -30.47 -13.95 31.45
CA HIS A 162 -29.93 -14.03 32.83
C HIS A 162 -28.43 -14.29 32.80
N LEU A 163 -27.96 -15.18 31.92
CA LEU A 163 -26.52 -15.45 31.73
C LEU A 163 -25.78 -14.21 31.21
N SER A 164 -26.41 -13.42 30.34
CA SER A 164 -25.84 -12.16 29.84
C SER A 164 -25.64 -11.16 30.98
N GLN A 165 -26.62 -11.02 31.86
CA GLN A 165 -26.57 -10.11 33.00
C GLN A 165 -25.54 -10.54 34.06
N ILE A 166 -25.53 -11.82 34.44
CA ILE A 166 -24.61 -12.37 35.46
C ILE A 166 -23.15 -12.19 35.05
N TYR A 167 -22.83 -12.47 33.79
CA TYR A 167 -21.45 -12.45 33.30
C TYR A 167 -21.05 -11.13 32.62
N GLY A 168 -21.95 -10.14 32.53
CA GLY A 168 -21.66 -8.84 31.92
C GLY A 168 -21.27 -8.92 30.44
N ILE A 169 -21.77 -9.93 29.70
CA ILE A 169 -21.47 -10.16 28.29
C ILE A 169 -22.74 -10.07 27.45
N GLY A 170 -22.63 -9.69 26.18
CA GLY A 170 -23.81 -9.59 25.30
C GLY A 170 -24.49 -10.95 25.07
N ILE A 171 -25.82 -10.94 24.96
CA ILE A 171 -26.66 -12.14 24.71
C ILE A 171 -26.17 -12.93 23.49
N THR A 172 -25.70 -12.24 22.45
CA THR A 172 -25.12 -12.86 21.25
C THR A 172 -23.84 -13.63 21.55
N THR A 173 -23.02 -13.15 22.49
CA THR A 173 -21.80 -13.83 22.95
C THR A 173 -22.14 -15.08 23.75
N VAL A 174 -23.12 -14.99 24.67
CA VAL A 174 -23.66 -16.15 25.39
C VAL A 174 -24.17 -17.21 24.40
N CYS A 175 -24.99 -16.79 23.42
CA CYS A 175 -25.51 -17.67 22.39
C CYS A 175 -24.38 -18.34 21.58
N ALA A 176 -23.35 -17.59 21.20
CA ALA A 176 -22.21 -18.13 20.47
C ALA A 176 -21.43 -19.19 21.29
N ILE A 177 -21.31 -19.00 22.61
CA ILE A 177 -20.67 -19.96 23.52
C ILE A 177 -21.51 -21.24 23.61
N CYS A 178 -22.81 -21.11 23.85
CA CYS A 178 -23.73 -22.23 24.00
C CYS A 178 -23.89 -23.04 22.70
N THR A 179 -23.91 -22.36 21.55
CA THR A 179 -24.01 -23.01 20.22
C THR A 179 -22.68 -23.55 19.69
N GLY A 180 -21.57 -23.34 20.42
CA GLY A 180 -20.24 -23.75 19.97
C GLY A 180 -19.71 -22.99 18.76
N ARG A 181 -20.27 -21.80 18.45
CA ARG A 181 -19.73 -20.89 17.44
C ARG A 181 -18.47 -20.19 17.95
N SER A 182 -18.41 -19.90 19.25
CA SER A 182 -17.21 -19.46 19.98
C SER A 182 -16.78 -20.55 20.98
N TRP A 183 -15.58 -20.42 21.56
CA TRP A 183 -15.05 -21.40 22.53
C TRP A 183 -15.09 -22.87 22.06
N LYS A 184 -14.81 -23.08 20.76
CA LYS A 184 -14.87 -24.38 20.06
C LYS A 184 -13.98 -25.49 20.63
N HIS A 185 -12.97 -25.11 21.41
CA HIS A 185 -12.04 -26.06 22.04
C HIS A 185 -12.61 -26.65 23.34
N LEU A 186 -13.69 -26.07 23.88
CA LEU A 186 -14.38 -26.63 25.04
C LEU A 186 -15.31 -27.77 24.60
N PRO A 187 -15.56 -28.76 25.46
CA PRO A 187 -16.49 -29.85 25.17
C PRO A 187 -17.85 -29.34 24.68
N LYS A 188 -18.45 -30.07 23.75
CA LYS A 188 -19.87 -29.88 23.41
C LYS A 188 -20.68 -30.49 24.55
N VAL A 189 -21.59 -29.70 25.11
CA VAL A 189 -22.38 -30.04 26.31
C VAL A 189 -23.83 -30.30 25.92
#